data_AF-A0A958X419-F1
#
_entry.id   AF-A0A958X419-F1
#
_cell.length_a   1.000
_cell.length_b   1.000
_cell.length_c   1.000
_cell.angle_alpha   90.00
_cell.angle_beta   90.00
_cell.angle_gamma   90.00
#
_symmetry.space_group_name_H-M   'P 1'
#
loop_
_entity.id
_entity.type
_entity.pdbx_description
1 polymer ?
#
loop_
_entity_poly.entity_id
_entity_poly.type
_entity_poly.pdbx_seq_one_letter_code
_entity_poly.pdbx_strand_id
1 'polypeptide(L)'
;MKQITLLFCLAIIGSKQLSAQDFLEISTQHNCSYSAPIEEELFSFEKLPPVPEMVQEILKNTDSQQNFILVQSNVASVAAVLSEGKRYLLYSQDYYLKLPREEKALAVGLLAHEIGHHLAEHTFDPEFRQKEELEADLFMGYALCKTPGIRRLESALDITGKETFNYPVSKENRQKAIESGWKRAEDFLRGQGNLAYYENESTNADLSLPRFPWPPPQCSQRITLNENLSGRYVDIDTRLRKYLNSNGYSQQSYFQTPGGFALVTQLEQFNQDGSPRMGKERWTDYPVPDKIDGLWSYLKSLVMPSSGNFRIFVFVLTDIPYNQSSRRVSKEEAVAWLSQGFNRLPKDIGNKPLTDRHYLDVLVYEFEAKQPTKRCAQKCPCTMSCMEHLYRSGLGRLGF
;
A
#
# COMPACT_ATOMS: atom_id res chain seq x y z
N MET A 1 -6.07 64.10 -59.99
CA MET A 1 -6.70 63.03 -59.20
C MET A 1 -5.72 61.88 -59.04
N LYS A 2 -5.36 61.54 -57.80
CA LYS A 2 -5.13 60.20 -57.23
C LYS A 2 -4.23 60.33 -56.00
N GLN A 3 -4.86 60.51 -54.83
CA GLN A 3 -4.22 60.30 -53.54
C GLN A 3 -3.97 58.80 -53.37
N ILE A 4 -2.74 58.42 -53.06
CA ILE A 4 -2.37 57.06 -52.69
C ILE A 4 -2.41 57.00 -51.16
N THR A 5 -3.46 56.42 -50.62
CA THR A 5 -3.61 56.13 -49.19
C THR A 5 -2.87 54.84 -48.89
N LEU A 6 -1.76 54.94 -48.16
CA LEU A 6 -1.01 53.78 -47.67
C LEU A 6 -1.72 53.24 -46.42
N LEU A 7 -2.41 52.10 -46.55
CA LEU A 7 -3.08 51.42 -45.45
C LEU A 7 -2.04 50.62 -44.65
N PHE A 8 -1.75 51.04 -43.43
CA PHE A 8 -0.92 50.28 -42.48
C PHE A 8 -1.78 49.19 -41.84
N CYS A 9 -1.71 47.96 -42.34
CA CYS A 9 -2.30 46.80 -41.68
C CYS A 9 -1.43 46.42 -40.48
N LEU A 10 -1.81 46.89 -39.28
CA LEU A 10 -1.29 46.37 -38.02
C LEU A 10 -1.83 44.94 -37.86
N ALA A 11 -0.98 43.94 -38.10
CA ALA A 11 -1.28 42.56 -37.73
C ALA A 11 -1.31 42.49 -36.20
N ILE A 12 -2.51 42.41 -35.62
CA ILE A 12 -2.71 42.08 -34.22
C ILE A 12 -2.34 40.60 -34.07
N ILE A 13 -1.07 40.33 -33.79
CA ILE A 13 -0.64 39.03 -33.30
C ILE A 13 -1.26 38.91 -31.91
N GLY A 14 -2.28 38.06 -31.78
CA GLY A 14 -2.88 37.75 -30.49
C GLY A 14 -1.80 37.23 -29.56
N SER A 15 -1.37 38.06 -28.62
CA SER A 15 -0.54 37.63 -27.49
C SER A 15 -1.36 36.65 -26.69
N LYS A 16 -1.13 35.35 -26.88
CA LYS A 16 -1.48 34.36 -25.85
C LYS A 16 -0.80 34.86 -24.58
N GLN A 17 -1.58 35.22 -23.57
CA GLN A 17 -1.04 35.42 -22.23
C GLN A 17 -0.39 34.08 -21.84
N LEU A 18 0.93 34.03 -21.96
CA LEU A 18 1.74 33.03 -21.27
C LEU A 18 1.71 33.44 -19.80
N SER A 19 0.66 33.01 -19.09
CA SER A 19 0.69 33.00 -17.64
C SER A 19 1.73 31.93 -17.26
N ALA A 20 2.90 32.37 -16.80
CA ALA A 20 4.00 31.46 -16.44
C ALA A 20 3.70 30.67 -15.16
N GLN A 21 2.71 31.12 -14.38
CA GLN A 21 2.28 30.53 -13.13
C GLN A 21 0.79 30.82 -12.91
N ASP A 22 0.05 29.84 -12.41
CA ASP A 22 -1.35 30.01 -12.04
C ASP A 22 -1.52 29.75 -10.54
N PHE A 23 -2.28 30.58 -9.84
CA PHE A 23 -2.56 30.38 -8.42
C PHE A 23 -3.26 29.03 -8.19
N LEU A 24 -2.74 28.23 -7.27
CA LEU A 24 -3.22 26.89 -6.96
C LEU A 24 -4.04 26.95 -5.67
N GLU A 25 -5.35 27.09 -5.83
CA GLU A 25 -6.29 27.15 -4.71
C GLU A 25 -6.60 25.74 -4.18
N ILE A 26 -5.77 25.25 -3.25
CA ILE A 26 -6.00 24.00 -2.52
C ILE A 26 -5.74 24.18 -1.03
N SER A 27 -6.56 23.54 -0.19
CA SER A 27 -6.28 23.43 1.25
C SER A 27 -5.10 22.50 1.50
N THR A 28 -4.11 22.99 2.26
CA THR A 28 -2.91 22.25 2.68
C THR A 28 -3.04 21.66 4.08
N GLN A 29 -4.22 21.69 4.72
CA GLN A 29 -4.40 21.20 6.09
C GLN A 29 -4.05 19.70 6.25
N HIS A 30 -4.36 18.90 5.24
CA HIS A 30 -4.07 17.46 5.22
C HIS A 30 -2.92 17.19 4.26
N ASN A 31 -1.69 17.18 4.78
CA ASN A 31 -0.51 17.01 3.97
C ASN A 31 0.60 16.17 4.62
N CYS A 32 1.48 15.68 3.77
CA CYS A 32 2.85 15.36 4.07
C CYS A 32 3.76 16.23 3.19
N SER A 33 4.78 16.86 3.77
CA SER A 33 5.80 17.61 3.03
C SER A 33 7.17 17.24 3.57
N TYR A 34 8.01 16.70 2.71
CA TYR A 34 9.17 15.94 3.15
C TYR A 34 10.25 16.83 3.77
N SER A 35 10.61 17.94 3.12
CA SER A 35 11.77 18.77 3.49
C SER A 35 11.42 20.01 4.32
N ALA A 36 10.24 20.60 4.10
CA ALA A 36 9.85 21.86 4.75
C ALA A 36 8.33 22.02 4.79
N PRO A 37 7.79 22.85 5.69
CA PRO A 37 6.37 23.23 5.66
C PRO A 37 5.97 23.79 4.30
N ILE A 38 4.71 23.58 3.93
CA ILE A 38 4.12 24.12 2.70
C ILE A 38 3.82 25.62 2.92
N GLU A 39 4.17 26.46 1.94
CA GLU A 39 3.83 27.88 1.95
C GLU A 39 2.32 28.12 1.92
N GLU A 40 1.86 29.26 2.44
CA GLU A 40 0.42 29.61 2.44
C GLU A 40 -0.14 29.80 1.02
N GLU A 41 0.67 30.34 0.12
CA GLU A 41 0.31 30.57 -1.28
C GLU A 41 1.01 29.55 -2.17
N LEU A 42 0.21 28.76 -2.87
CA LEU A 42 0.71 27.81 -3.86
C LEU A 42 0.47 28.31 -5.26
N PHE A 43 1.46 28.05 -6.12
CA PHE A 43 1.36 28.28 -7.55
C PHE A 43 1.54 26.97 -8.29
N SER A 44 0.92 26.86 -9.46
CA SER A 44 1.11 25.76 -10.40
C SER A 44 1.85 26.26 -11.63
N PHE A 45 2.69 25.39 -12.19
CA PHE A 45 3.53 25.68 -13.34
C PHE A 45 3.36 24.60 -14.41
N GLU A 46 3.81 24.89 -15.64
CA GLU A 46 3.89 23.89 -16.70
C GLU A 46 4.81 22.73 -16.28
N LYS A 47 4.34 21.49 -16.48
CA LYS A 47 5.08 20.27 -16.10
C LYS A 47 6.15 19.97 -17.13
N LEU A 48 7.41 20.08 -16.72
CA LEU A 48 8.57 19.72 -17.54
C LEU A 48 9.34 18.53 -16.93
N PRO A 49 10.05 17.72 -17.75
CA PRO A 49 11.00 16.73 -17.24
C PRO A 49 12.05 17.36 -16.32
N PRO A 50 12.59 16.63 -15.31
CA PRO A 50 12.57 15.16 -15.23
C PRO A 50 11.47 14.55 -14.34
N VAL A 51 10.81 15.34 -13.49
CA VAL A 51 9.98 14.77 -12.41
C VAL A 51 8.80 13.92 -12.91
N PRO A 52 8.02 14.34 -13.94
CA PRO A 52 6.95 13.49 -14.47
C PRO A 52 7.45 12.12 -14.94
N GLU A 53 8.64 12.04 -15.53
CA GLU A 53 9.24 10.78 -15.99
C GLU A 53 9.66 9.91 -14.81
N MET A 54 10.26 10.50 -13.77
CA MET A 54 10.62 9.79 -12.54
C MET A 54 9.39 9.20 -11.83
N VAL A 55 8.28 9.95 -11.77
CA VAL A 55 7.02 9.46 -11.21
C VAL A 55 6.48 8.28 -12.02
N GLN A 56 6.50 8.35 -13.36
CA GLN A 56 6.10 7.23 -14.21
C GLN A 56 7.03 6.02 -14.04
N GLU A 57 8.34 6.22 -13.90
CA GLU A 57 9.31 5.15 -13.63
C GLU A 57 9.01 4.45 -12.29
N ILE A 58 8.75 5.21 -11.22
CA ILE A 58 8.38 4.66 -9.90
C ILE A 58 7.08 3.84 -10.00
N LEU A 59 6.03 4.41 -10.59
CA LEU A 59 4.74 3.73 -10.74
C LEU A 59 4.88 2.46 -11.57
N LYS A 60 5.63 2.51 -12.68
CA LYS A 60 5.90 1.34 -13.53
C LYS A 60 6.69 0.26 -12.80
N ASN A 61 7.79 0.62 -12.13
CA ASN A 61 8.66 -0.35 -11.44
C ASN A 61 7.96 -0.99 -10.24
N THR A 62 7.01 -0.29 -9.62
CA THR A 62 6.24 -0.79 -8.48
C THR A 62 4.91 -1.43 -8.87
N ASP A 63 4.51 -1.34 -10.13
CA ASP A 63 3.18 -1.71 -10.64
C ASP A 63 2.02 -1.04 -9.93
N SER A 64 2.17 0.27 -9.77
CA SER A 64 1.19 1.09 -9.09
C SER A 64 0.38 1.89 -10.10
N GLN A 65 -0.94 1.91 -9.92
CA GLN A 65 -1.81 2.81 -10.68
C GLN A 65 -1.85 4.17 -9.99
N GLN A 66 -1.58 5.22 -10.76
CA GLN A 66 -1.67 6.59 -10.27
C GLN A 66 -3.10 6.91 -9.78
N ASN A 67 -3.21 7.41 -8.55
CA ASN A 67 -4.47 7.86 -7.95
C ASN A 67 -4.39 9.31 -7.42
N PHE A 68 -3.44 10.07 -7.93
CA PHE A 68 -3.16 11.47 -7.57
C PHE A 68 -2.94 12.34 -8.80
N ILE A 69 -3.07 13.64 -8.61
CA ILE A 69 -2.84 14.68 -9.62
C ILE A 69 -1.42 15.19 -9.43
N LEU A 70 -0.56 15.01 -10.44
CA LEU A 70 0.79 15.55 -10.43
C LEU A 70 0.78 17.03 -10.81
N VAL A 71 1.33 17.89 -9.96
CA VAL A 71 1.38 19.34 -10.13
C VAL A 71 2.77 19.88 -9.82
N GLN A 72 3.38 20.60 -10.75
CA GLN A 72 4.59 21.38 -10.47
C GLN A 72 4.20 22.58 -9.63
N SER A 73 4.90 22.83 -8.52
CA SER A 73 4.56 23.87 -7.55
C SER A 73 5.79 24.46 -6.84
N ASN A 74 5.59 25.50 -6.04
CA ASN A 74 6.61 26.21 -5.24
C ASN A 74 6.89 25.53 -3.88
N VAL A 75 6.53 24.25 -3.70
CA VAL A 75 6.94 23.48 -2.52
C VAL A 75 8.48 23.40 -2.44
N ALA A 76 9.04 23.12 -1.26
CA ALA A 76 10.50 23.06 -1.10
C ALA A 76 11.14 21.90 -1.89
N SER A 77 10.51 20.73 -1.90
CA SER A 77 10.98 19.54 -2.62
C SER A 77 9.80 18.76 -3.24
N VAL A 78 9.03 18.05 -2.42
CA VAL A 78 7.82 17.32 -2.80
C VAL A 78 6.86 17.26 -1.61
N ALA A 79 5.56 17.27 -1.89
CA ALA A 79 4.52 17.11 -0.89
C ALA A 79 3.32 16.32 -1.43
N ALA A 80 2.73 15.48 -0.59
CA ALA A 80 1.42 14.88 -0.81
C ALA A 80 0.34 15.70 -0.09
N VAL A 81 -0.70 16.14 -0.81
CA VAL A 81 -1.81 16.93 -0.26
C VAL A 81 -3.15 16.25 -0.55
N LEU A 82 -4.03 16.20 0.45
CA LEU A 82 -5.43 15.82 0.31
C LEU A 82 -6.29 17.07 0.44
N SER A 83 -6.94 17.47 -0.65
CA SER A 83 -7.81 18.65 -0.68
C SER A 83 -9.12 18.33 -1.40
N GLU A 84 -10.25 18.56 -0.74
CA GLU A 84 -11.59 18.31 -1.29
C GLU A 84 -11.78 16.89 -1.86
N GLY A 85 -11.21 15.88 -1.20
CA GLY A 85 -11.26 14.49 -1.64
C GLY A 85 -10.36 14.15 -2.84
N LYS A 86 -9.59 15.12 -3.36
CA LYS A 86 -8.59 14.93 -4.40
C LYS A 86 -7.19 14.88 -3.81
N ARG A 87 -6.35 14.04 -4.39
CA ARG A 87 -4.95 13.82 -3.99
C ARG A 87 -4.02 14.54 -4.95
N TYR A 88 -3.12 15.36 -4.44
CA TYR A 88 -2.17 16.13 -5.23
C TYR A 88 -0.74 15.78 -4.80
N LEU A 89 0.08 15.39 -5.78
CA LEU A 89 1.53 15.27 -5.61
C LEU A 89 2.15 16.56 -6.14
N LEU A 90 2.53 17.44 -5.22
CA LEU A 90 3.18 18.71 -5.52
C LEU A 90 4.69 18.50 -5.57
N TYR A 91 5.38 19.07 -6.56
CA TYR A 91 6.83 18.95 -6.65
C TYR A 91 7.51 20.25 -7.10
N SER A 92 8.74 20.44 -6.63
CA SER A 92 9.62 21.55 -6.99
C SER A 92 10.56 21.18 -8.12
N GLN A 93 10.29 21.66 -9.33
CA GLN A 93 11.17 21.41 -10.46
C GLN A 93 12.60 21.91 -10.21
N ASP A 94 12.75 23.05 -9.54
CA ASP A 94 14.04 23.64 -9.21
C ASP A 94 14.87 22.74 -8.27
N TYR A 95 14.24 22.15 -7.25
CA TYR A 95 14.90 21.20 -6.34
C TYR A 95 15.47 20.00 -7.11
N TYR A 96 14.65 19.36 -7.95
CA TYR A 96 15.07 18.16 -8.69
C TYR A 96 16.11 18.46 -9.79
N LEU A 97 16.10 19.65 -10.39
CA LEU A 97 17.13 20.07 -11.35
C LEU A 97 18.47 20.38 -10.68
N LYS A 98 18.45 20.85 -9.42
CA LYS A 98 19.67 21.17 -8.65
C LYS A 98 20.30 19.96 -7.98
N LEU A 99 19.57 18.85 -7.82
CA LEU A 99 20.11 17.63 -7.22
C LEU A 99 21.26 17.04 -8.08
N PRO A 100 22.41 16.72 -7.47
CA PRO A 100 23.49 16.02 -8.16
C PRO A 100 23.03 14.67 -8.72
N ARG A 101 23.61 14.22 -9.85
CA ARG A 101 23.17 12.97 -10.52
C ARG A 101 23.40 11.72 -9.66
N GLU A 102 24.42 11.76 -8.81
CA GLU A 102 24.75 10.73 -7.82
C GLU A 102 23.68 10.60 -6.72
N GLU A 103 22.85 11.64 -6.51
CA GLU A 103 21.75 11.65 -5.54
C GLU A 103 20.45 11.06 -6.13
N LYS A 104 20.55 10.15 -7.11
CA LYS A 104 19.39 9.45 -7.68
C LYS A 104 18.53 8.78 -6.61
N ALA A 105 19.14 8.19 -5.58
CA ALA A 105 18.41 7.54 -4.50
C ALA A 105 17.61 8.54 -3.66
N LEU A 106 18.17 9.71 -3.36
CA LEU A 106 17.44 10.78 -2.68
C LEU A 106 16.27 11.24 -3.54
N ALA A 107 16.52 11.60 -4.81
CA ALA A 107 15.49 12.09 -5.72
C ALA A 107 14.31 11.11 -5.86
N VAL A 108 14.60 9.83 -6.07
CA VAL A 108 13.57 8.78 -6.19
C VAL A 108 12.88 8.52 -4.85
N GLY A 109 13.62 8.54 -3.75
CA GLY A 109 13.07 8.23 -2.43
C GLY A 109 12.07 9.26 -1.95
N LEU A 110 12.36 10.55 -2.14
CA LEU A 110 11.43 11.63 -1.79
C LEU A 110 10.10 11.49 -2.55
N LEU A 111 10.17 11.31 -3.87
CA LEU A 111 8.97 11.07 -4.69
C LEU A 111 8.24 9.80 -4.24
N ALA A 112 8.97 8.70 -4.01
CA ALA A 112 8.38 7.42 -3.65
C ALA A 112 7.64 7.50 -2.30
N HIS A 113 8.19 8.17 -1.30
CA HIS A 113 7.53 8.36 -0.01
C HIS A 113 6.16 9.06 -0.19
N GLU A 114 6.13 10.19 -0.89
CA GLU A 114 4.88 10.94 -1.12
C GLU A 114 3.89 10.20 -2.04
N ILE A 115 4.39 9.45 -3.03
CA ILE A 115 3.57 8.53 -3.83
C ILE A 115 2.95 7.44 -2.93
N GLY A 116 3.71 6.92 -1.96
CA GLY A 116 3.26 5.94 -0.98
C GLY A 116 2.03 6.41 -0.22
N HIS A 117 2.01 7.68 0.22
CA HIS A 117 0.83 8.28 0.86
C HIS A 117 -0.41 8.23 -0.02
N HIS A 118 -0.27 8.55 -1.30
CA HIS A 118 -1.39 8.55 -2.21
C HIS A 118 -1.90 7.13 -2.49
N LEU A 119 -1.01 6.19 -2.82
CA LEU A 119 -1.38 4.81 -3.15
C LEU A 119 -2.04 4.05 -1.99
N ALA A 120 -1.62 4.34 -0.76
CA ALA A 120 -2.20 3.79 0.46
C ALA A 120 -3.45 4.54 0.93
N GLU A 121 -3.86 5.57 0.19
CA GLU A 121 -5.03 6.39 0.48
C GLU A 121 -5.02 7.07 1.87
N HIS A 122 -3.83 7.43 2.37
CA HIS A 122 -3.64 8.10 3.68
C HIS A 122 -4.47 9.38 3.82
N THR A 123 -4.93 9.67 5.04
CA THR A 123 -5.80 10.81 5.37
C THR A 123 -5.03 11.97 6.00
N PHE A 124 -3.79 11.75 6.43
CA PHE A 124 -2.96 12.74 7.13
C PHE A 124 -3.60 13.19 8.45
N ASP A 125 -4.33 12.29 9.11
CA ASP A 125 -4.89 12.54 10.44
C ASP A 125 -3.76 12.48 11.47
N PRO A 126 -3.60 13.47 12.37
CA PRO A 126 -2.59 13.45 13.43
C PRO A 126 -2.54 12.14 14.22
N GLU A 127 -3.68 11.47 14.41
CA GLU A 127 -3.77 10.19 15.10
C GLU A 127 -3.10 9.04 14.35
N PHE A 128 -3.26 8.99 13.02
CA PHE A 128 -2.68 7.94 12.18
C PHE A 128 -1.30 8.33 11.65
N ARG A 129 -0.85 9.56 11.90
CA ARG A 129 0.33 10.16 11.29
C ARG A 129 1.55 9.24 11.33
N GLN A 130 1.90 8.74 12.51
CA GLN A 130 3.05 7.84 12.67
C GLN A 130 2.93 6.57 11.83
N LYS A 131 1.74 5.94 11.80
CA LYS A 131 1.51 4.74 10.99
C LYS A 131 1.65 5.05 9.50
N GLU A 132 1.02 6.11 9.05
CA GLU A 132 1.02 6.52 7.64
C GLU A 132 2.44 6.85 7.14
N GLU A 133 3.27 7.54 7.94
CA GLU A 133 4.67 7.81 7.59
C GLU A 133 5.49 6.53 7.40
N LEU A 134 5.23 5.52 8.23
CA LEU A 134 5.96 4.26 8.18
C LEU A 134 5.50 3.36 7.03
N GLU A 135 4.21 3.40 6.69
CA GLU A 135 3.67 2.78 5.49
C GLU A 135 4.26 3.45 4.21
N ALA A 136 4.42 4.78 4.22
CA ALA A 136 5.08 5.51 3.14
C ALA A 136 6.59 5.18 3.02
N ASP A 137 7.32 5.11 4.14
CA ASP A 137 8.73 4.69 4.15
C ASP A 137 8.93 3.22 3.71
N LEU A 138 7.98 2.34 4.03
CA LEU A 138 7.97 0.97 3.51
C LEU A 138 7.83 0.97 1.98
N PHE A 139 6.90 1.76 1.44
CA PHE A 139 6.76 1.89 -0.01
C PHE A 139 8.02 2.52 -0.65
N MET A 140 8.63 3.52 0.00
CA MET A 140 9.89 4.12 -0.44
C MET A 140 10.99 3.08 -0.58
N GLY A 141 11.21 2.23 0.43
CA GLY A 141 12.20 1.15 0.36
C GLY A 141 11.92 0.14 -0.76
N TYR A 142 10.65 -0.22 -0.96
CA TYR A 142 10.21 -1.11 -2.04
C TYR A 142 10.47 -0.52 -3.43
N ALA A 143 10.11 0.76 -3.64
CA ALA A 143 10.33 1.47 -4.89
C ALA A 143 11.82 1.64 -5.21
N LEU A 144 12.64 2.00 -4.21
CA LEU A 144 14.07 2.20 -4.37
C LEU A 144 14.78 0.91 -4.80
N CYS A 145 14.47 -0.23 -4.20
CA CYS A 145 15.04 -1.52 -4.58
C CYS A 145 14.69 -1.91 -6.03
N LYS A 146 13.48 -1.58 -6.49
CA LYS A 146 13.02 -1.84 -7.86
C LYS A 146 13.48 -0.80 -8.88
N THR A 147 14.20 0.23 -8.46
CA THR A 147 14.65 1.31 -9.35
C THR A 147 16.01 0.98 -9.96
N PRO A 148 16.13 0.92 -11.30
CA PRO A 148 17.41 0.68 -11.97
C PRO A 148 18.50 1.66 -11.53
N GLY A 149 19.67 1.12 -11.16
CA GLY A 149 20.82 1.89 -10.71
C GLY A 149 20.94 2.06 -9.19
N ILE A 150 19.87 1.82 -8.42
CA ILE A 150 19.90 1.81 -6.96
C ILE A 150 19.99 0.35 -6.50
N ARG A 151 21.20 -0.12 -6.20
CA ARG A 151 21.48 -1.55 -5.96
C ARG A 151 21.77 -1.91 -4.51
N ARG A 152 21.84 -0.91 -3.64
CA ARG A 152 22.33 -1.04 -2.27
C ARG A 152 21.33 -0.47 -1.29
N LEU A 153 20.97 -1.26 -0.27
CA LEU A 153 20.09 -0.85 0.81
C LEU A 153 20.63 0.42 1.51
N GLU A 154 21.96 0.54 1.63
CA GLU A 154 22.60 1.70 2.25
C GLU A 154 22.19 3.02 1.58
N SER A 155 22.02 3.02 0.25
CA SER A 155 21.57 4.21 -0.48
C SER A 155 20.14 4.64 -0.12
N ALA A 156 19.28 3.69 0.28
CA ALA A 156 17.93 3.98 0.75
C ALA A 156 17.93 4.45 2.21
N LEU A 157 18.74 3.83 3.07
CA LEU A 157 18.84 4.18 4.49
C LEU A 157 19.46 5.56 4.71
N ASP A 158 20.40 5.97 3.85
CA ASP A 158 21.11 7.26 3.91
C ASP A 158 20.18 8.47 3.74
N ILE A 159 19.06 8.30 3.03
CA ILE A 159 18.04 9.35 2.80
C ILE A 159 17.56 9.95 4.13
N THR A 160 17.37 9.11 5.15
CA THR A 160 16.93 9.54 6.49
C THR A 160 17.93 10.42 7.24
N GLY A 161 19.16 10.55 6.74
CA GLY A 161 20.19 11.45 7.26
C GLY A 161 20.44 12.69 6.41
N LYS A 162 19.84 12.79 5.22
CA LYS A 162 20.11 13.87 4.25
C LYS A 162 19.11 15.02 4.33
N GLU A 163 17.90 14.74 4.79
CA GLU A 163 16.81 15.70 4.86
C GLU A 163 16.19 15.66 6.27
N THR A 164 15.80 16.82 6.77
CA THR A 164 15.12 16.93 8.06
C THR A 164 13.69 16.41 7.94
N PHE A 165 13.29 15.50 8.81
CA PHE A 165 11.95 14.93 8.81
C PHE A 165 11.13 15.49 9.97
N ASN A 166 10.04 16.20 9.64
CA ASN A 166 9.29 17.02 10.60
C ASN A 166 8.11 16.29 11.28
N TYR A 167 8.00 14.98 11.11
CA TYR A 167 6.90 14.16 11.64
C TYR A 167 7.35 13.30 12.83
N PRO A 168 6.42 12.84 13.70
CA PRO A 168 6.75 12.18 14.97
C PRO A 168 7.22 10.72 14.79
N VAL A 169 8.30 10.53 14.04
CA VAL A 169 8.90 9.24 13.72
C VAL A 169 10.42 9.34 13.84
N SER A 170 11.03 8.49 14.66
CA SER A 170 12.50 8.48 14.79
C SER A 170 13.18 8.00 13.51
N LYS A 171 14.38 8.53 13.24
CA LYS A 171 15.23 8.08 12.12
C LYS A 171 15.40 6.57 12.08
N GLU A 172 15.64 5.96 13.25
CA GLU A 172 15.78 4.52 13.39
C GLU A 172 14.51 3.79 12.95
N ASN A 173 13.31 4.34 13.18
CA ASN A 173 12.07 3.73 12.72
C ASN A 173 11.98 3.76 11.21
N ARG A 174 12.17 4.95 10.64
CA ARG A 174 12.14 5.16 9.19
C ARG A 174 13.06 4.18 8.46
N GLN A 175 14.31 4.06 8.92
CA GLN A 175 15.29 3.12 8.37
C GLN A 175 14.79 1.66 8.34
N LYS A 176 14.04 1.23 9.36
CA LYS A 176 13.50 -0.14 9.43
C LYS A 176 12.33 -0.37 8.50
N ALA A 177 11.45 0.63 8.34
CA ALA A 177 10.38 0.57 7.36
C ALA A 177 10.96 0.48 5.95
N ILE A 178 11.96 1.31 5.64
CA ILE A 178 12.71 1.29 4.37
C ILE A 178 13.36 -0.08 4.14
N GLU A 179 14.09 -0.61 5.13
CA GLU A 179 14.71 -1.93 5.06
C GLU A 179 13.67 -3.04 4.79
N SER A 180 12.50 -2.96 5.45
CA SER A 180 11.41 -3.91 5.24
C SER A 180 10.85 -3.85 3.82
N GLY A 181 10.64 -2.63 3.30
CA GLY A 181 10.23 -2.39 1.91
C GLY A 181 11.25 -2.91 0.90
N TRP A 182 12.53 -2.65 1.14
CA TRP A 182 13.63 -3.13 0.31
C TRP A 182 13.67 -4.65 0.27
N LYS A 183 13.63 -5.31 1.44
CA LYS A 183 13.62 -6.76 1.54
C LYS A 183 12.41 -7.38 0.82
N ARG A 184 11.23 -6.75 0.92
CA ARG A 184 10.03 -7.17 0.17
C ARG A 184 10.29 -7.18 -1.33
N ALA A 185 10.97 -6.16 -1.87
CA ALA A 185 11.32 -6.11 -3.28
C ALA A 185 12.40 -7.15 -3.64
N GLU A 186 13.41 -7.37 -2.80
CA GLU A 186 14.41 -8.44 -3.03
C GLU A 186 13.78 -9.83 -3.05
N ASP A 187 12.89 -10.13 -2.10
CA ASP A 187 12.20 -11.43 -2.04
C ASP A 187 11.32 -11.63 -3.28
N PHE A 188 10.67 -10.58 -3.78
CA PHE A 188 9.95 -10.59 -5.05
C PHE A 188 10.89 -10.91 -6.24
N LEU A 189 12.02 -10.22 -6.34
CA LEU A 189 12.99 -10.41 -7.43
C LEU A 189 13.65 -11.80 -7.37
N ARG A 190 13.95 -12.32 -6.17
CA ARG A 190 14.46 -13.69 -5.96
C ARG A 190 13.42 -14.76 -6.28
N GLY A 191 12.16 -14.50 -5.91
CA GLY A 191 11.03 -15.37 -6.24
C GLY A 191 10.87 -15.56 -7.75
N GLN A 192 11.01 -14.50 -8.54
CA GLN A 192 11.01 -14.59 -10.01
C GLN A 192 12.18 -15.45 -10.55
N GLY A 193 13.38 -15.31 -9.98
CA GLY A 193 14.56 -16.09 -10.39
C GLY A 193 14.45 -17.60 -10.13
N ASN A 194 13.85 -18.00 -8.99
CA ASN A 194 13.69 -19.42 -8.63
C ASN A 194 12.55 -20.13 -9.37
N LEU A 195 11.66 -19.38 -10.04
CA LEU A 195 10.48 -19.90 -10.75
C LEU A 195 10.64 -19.96 -12.28
N ALA A 196 11.66 -19.30 -12.84
CA ALA A 196 12.10 -19.55 -14.22
C ALA A 196 12.49 -21.03 -14.47
N TYR A 197 12.66 -21.82 -13.40
CA TYR A 197 12.90 -23.26 -13.46
C TYR A 197 11.62 -24.12 -13.59
N TYR A 198 10.43 -23.56 -13.35
CA TYR A 198 9.15 -24.30 -13.39
C TYR A 198 8.16 -23.79 -14.46
N GLU A 199 8.36 -22.62 -15.04
CA GLU A 199 7.53 -22.04 -16.11
C GLU A 199 8.29 -21.97 -17.44
N ASN A 200 8.65 -23.13 -17.99
CA ASN A 200 8.87 -23.25 -19.43
C ASN A 200 7.53 -23.55 -20.09
N GLU A 201 6.67 -22.52 -20.21
CA GLU A 201 5.64 -22.35 -21.25
C GLU A 201 4.71 -21.17 -20.90
N SER A 202 5.23 -19.94 -20.99
CA SER A 202 4.54 -18.76 -21.55
C SER A 202 5.33 -17.51 -21.21
N THR A 203 6.03 -16.98 -22.21
CA THR A 203 6.69 -15.68 -22.17
C THR A 203 5.66 -14.56 -22.17
N ASN A 204 5.59 -13.82 -21.06
CA ASN A 204 5.54 -12.36 -21.03
C ASN A 204 5.82 -11.94 -19.58
N ALA A 205 6.76 -11.02 -19.41
CA ALA A 205 7.06 -10.39 -18.12
C ALA A 205 5.89 -9.47 -17.75
N ASP A 206 4.82 -10.08 -17.27
CA ASP A 206 3.62 -9.44 -16.76
C ASP A 206 3.51 -9.69 -15.26
N LEU A 207 2.85 -8.78 -14.58
CA LEU A 207 2.97 -8.57 -13.14
C LEU A 207 2.42 -9.75 -12.33
N SER A 208 3.32 -10.54 -11.75
CA SER A 208 2.96 -11.65 -10.88
C SER A 208 2.66 -11.16 -9.47
N LEU A 209 1.41 -11.25 -9.01
CA LEU A 209 1.07 -11.07 -7.59
C LEU A 209 2.02 -11.88 -6.69
N PRO A 210 2.39 -11.37 -5.49
CA PRO A 210 3.13 -12.16 -4.52
C PRO A 210 2.32 -13.41 -4.18
N ARG A 211 2.99 -14.55 -3.99
CA ARG A 211 2.30 -15.83 -3.78
C ARG A 211 1.86 -15.98 -2.34
N PHE A 212 0.62 -16.42 -2.13
CA PHE A 212 0.13 -16.80 -0.81
C PHE A 212 0.85 -18.08 -0.37
N PRO A 213 1.22 -18.24 0.92
CA PRO A 213 1.81 -19.47 1.40
C PRO A 213 0.91 -20.68 1.08
N TRP A 214 1.44 -21.64 0.31
CA TRP A 214 0.67 -22.77 -0.19
C TRP A 214 1.40 -24.11 0.05
N PRO A 215 0.70 -25.17 0.51
CA PRO A 215 -0.69 -25.18 0.97
C PRO A 215 -0.89 -24.26 2.19
N PRO A 216 -2.10 -23.70 2.40
CA PRO A 216 -2.33 -22.73 3.46
C PRO A 216 -1.82 -23.22 4.82
N PRO A 217 -1.18 -22.36 5.61
CA PRO A 217 -0.62 -22.79 6.90
C PRO A 217 -1.67 -23.37 7.85
N GLN A 218 -1.25 -24.33 8.69
CA GLN A 218 -2.15 -25.04 9.60
C GLN A 218 -2.84 -24.15 10.63
N CYS A 219 -3.87 -24.72 11.27
CA CYS A 219 -4.69 -24.11 12.31
C CYS A 219 -5.53 -22.94 11.81
N SER A 220 -5.84 -22.89 10.50
CA SER A 220 -6.95 -22.09 10.00
C SER A 220 -8.25 -22.87 10.09
N GLN A 221 -9.32 -22.25 10.54
CA GLN A 221 -10.66 -22.76 10.26
C GLN A 221 -11.00 -22.48 8.79
N ARG A 222 -11.76 -23.38 8.15
CA ARG A 222 -12.16 -23.24 6.75
C ARG A 222 -13.65 -23.48 6.58
N ILE A 223 -14.27 -22.70 5.72
CA ILE A 223 -15.58 -23.00 5.15
C ILE A 223 -15.60 -22.60 3.68
N THR A 224 -16.31 -23.38 2.86
CA THR A 224 -16.59 -23.01 1.48
C THR A 224 -17.81 -22.11 1.45
N LEU A 225 -17.64 -20.90 0.93
CA LEU A 225 -18.72 -19.93 0.79
C LEU A 225 -19.60 -20.22 -0.41
N ASN A 226 -18.98 -20.53 -1.56
CA ASN A 226 -19.70 -20.79 -2.80
C ASN A 226 -18.85 -21.60 -3.79
N GLU A 227 -19.44 -22.64 -4.37
CA GLU A 227 -18.87 -23.52 -5.40
C GLU A 227 -19.48 -23.27 -6.79
N ASN A 228 -20.61 -22.57 -6.86
CA ASN A 228 -21.34 -22.23 -8.08
C ASN A 228 -21.01 -20.80 -8.53
N LEU A 229 -19.74 -20.59 -8.87
CA LEU A 229 -19.23 -19.29 -9.33
C LEU A 229 -19.38 -19.15 -10.85
N SER A 230 -19.66 -17.93 -11.31
CA SER A 230 -19.72 -17.60 -12.74
C SER A 230 -19.22 -16.17 -12.98
N GLY A 231 -18.80 -15.88 -14.22
CA GLY A 231 -18.23 -14.59 -14.59
C GLY A 231 -16.69 -14.62 -14.58
N ARG A 232 -16.07 -13.58 -14.02
CA ARG A 232 -14.62 -13.40 -13.94
C ARG A 232 -14.16 -13.20 -12.50
N TYR A 233 -12.86 -13.33 -12.27
CA TYR A 233 -12.26 -13.13 -10.94
C TYR A 233 -12.57 -11.74 -10.38
N VAL A 234 -12.59 -10.71 -11.24
CA VAL A 234 -12.92 -9.32 -10.84
C VAL A 234 -14.34 -9.18 -10.29
N ASP A 235 -15.29 -10.02 -10.70
CA ASP A 235 -16.67 -9.96 -10.22
C ASP A 235 -16.74 -10.43 -8.75
N ILE A 236 -15.99 -11.48 -8.42
CA ILE A 236 -15.83 -11.99 -7.05
C ILE A 236 -15.10 -10.97 -6.18
N ASP A 237 -13.97 -10.46 -6.66
CA ASP A 237 -13.21 -9.40 -6.01
C ASP A 237 -14.07 -8.18 -5.68
N THR A 238 -14.79 -7.64 -6.68
CA THR A 238 -15.66 -6.46 -6.51
C THR A 238 -16.70 -6.69 -5.41
N ARG A 239 -17.29 -7.89 -5.38
CA ARG A 239 -18.28 -8.27 -4.36
C ARG A 239 -17.65 -8.38 -2.97
N LEU A 240 -16.50 -9.04 -2.86
CA LEU A 240 -15.74 -9.16 -1.60
C LEU A 240 -15.36 -7.77 -1.07
N ARG A 241 -14.72 -6.94 -1.90
CA ARG A 241 -14.29 -5.58 -1.52
C ARG A 241 -15.45 -4.72 -1.03
N LYS A 242 -16.56 -4.69 -1.78
CA LYS A 242 -17.74 -3.91 -1.41
C LYS A 242 -18.23 -4.31 -0.01
N TYR A 243 -18.31 -5.61 0.24
CA TYR A 243 -18.85 -6.13 1.48
C TYR A 243 -17.88 -5.99 2.67
N LEU A 244 -16.59 -6.21 2.44
CA LEU A 244 -15.53 -5.97 3.43
C LEU A 244 -15.48 -4.50 3.83
N ASN A 245 -15.48 -3.59 2.87
CA ASN A 245 -15.47 -2.15 3.11
C ASN A 245 -16.71 -1.69 3.88
N SER A 246 -17.91 -2.20 3.55
CA SER A 246 -19.13 -1.85 4.29
C SER A 246 -19.14 -2.33 5.75
N ASN A 247 -18.29 -3.30 6.10
CA ASN A 247 -18.11 -3.80 7.47
C ASN A 247 -16.85 -3.26 8.16
N GLY A 248 -16.16 -2.28 7.54
CA GLY A 248 -15.03 -1.56 8.12
C GLY A 248 -13.65 -2.17 7.85
N TYR A 249 -13.55 -3.23 7.03
CA TYR A 249 -12.26 -3.80 6.61
C TYR A 249 -11.70 -3.01 5.42
N SER A 250 -11.09 -1.86 5.68
CA SER A 250 -10.57 -0.96 4.64
C SER A 250 -9.22 -1.39 4.08
N GLN A 251 -8.40 -2.10 4.87
CA GLN A 251 -7.08 -2.59 4.46
C GLN A 251 -7.14 -4.07 4.07
N GLN A 252 -6.67 -4.35 2.86
CA GLN A 252 -6.77 -5.64 2.18
C GLN A 252 -5.53 -5.87 1.32
N SER A 253 -5.14 -7.14 1.17
CA SER A 253 -3.91 -7.50 0.47
C SER A 253 -4.11 -8.70 -0.45
N TYR A 254 -3.76 -8.56 -1.72
CA TYR A 254 -3.94 -9.59 -2.76
C TYR A 254 -2.68 -10.42 -2.96
N PHE A 255 -2.89 -11.72 -3.09
CA PHE A 255 -1.87 -12.72 -3.37
C PHE A 255 -2.31 -13.67 -4.47
N GLN A 256 -1.34 -14.28 -5.14
CA GLN A 256 -1.58 -15.36 -6.08
C GLN A 256 -1.75 -16.69 -5.32
N THR A 257 -2.74 -17.49 -5.73
CA THR A 257 -2.88 -18.89 -5.34
C THR A 257 -2.80 -19.77 -6.58
N PRO A 258 -2.54 -21.08 -6.45
CA PRO A 258 -2.72 -22.00 -7.57
C PRO A 258 -4.14 -21.88 -8.11
N GLY A 259 -4.28 -21.58 -9.40
CA GLY A 259 -5.60 -21.48 -10.04
C GLY A 259 -6.47 -20.31 -9.57
N GLY A 260 -5.91 -19.25 -8.96
CA GLY A 260 -6.71 -18.10 -8.55
C GLY A 260 -5.99 -17.02 -7.76
N PHE A 261 -6.68 -16.43 -6.77
CA PHE A 261 -6.13 -15.41 -5.89
C PHE A 261 -6.56 -15.61 -4.43
N ALA A 262 -5.79 -15.05 -3.51
CA ALA A 262 -6.16 -14.89 -2.11
C ALA A 262 -6.28 -13.40 -1.74
N LEU A 263 -7.32 -13.05 -1.00
CA LEU A 263 -7.55 -11.73 -0.43
C LEU A 263 -7.47 -11.81 1.09
N VAL A 264 -6.45 -11.17 1.67
CA VAL A 264 -6.17 -11.15 3.11
C VAL A 264 -6.70 -9.86 3.71
N THR A 265 -7.48 -9.95 4.79
CA THR A 265 -8.01 -8.79 5.53
C THR A 265 -7.08 -8.31 6.63
N GLN A 266 -7.19 -7.03 7.00
CA GLN A 266 -6.52 -6.52 8.20
C GLN A 266 -6.76 -7.36 9.47
N LEU A 267 -5.80 -7.33 10.38
CA LEU A 267 -5.92 -7.99 11.68
C LEU A 267 -7.05 -7.32 12.48
N GLU A 268 -8.00 -8.13 12.93
CA GLU A 268 -9.14 -7.66 13.71
C GLU A 268 -9.05 -8.14 15.15
N GLN A 269 -9.20 -7.23 16.10
CA GLN A 269 -9.43 -7.58 17.50
C GLN A 269 -10.89 -7.92 17.79
N PHE A 270 -11.11 -9.00 18.54
CA PHE A 270 -12.44 -9.45 18.91
C PHE A 270 -12.53 -9.84 20.40
N ASN A 271 -13.75 -9.74 20.93
CA ASN A 271 -14.10 -10.13 22.30
C ASN A 271 -14.18 -11.65 22.44
N GLN A 272 -14.22 -12.19 23.66
CA GLN A 272 -14.34 -13.64 23.85
C GLN A 272 -15.60 -14.25 23.20
N ASP A 273 -16.65 -13.46 23.00
CA ASP A 273 -17.89 -13.86 22.34
C ASP A 273 -17.83 -13.80 20.80
N GLY A 274 -16.67 -13.46 20.22
CA GLY A 274 -16.48 -13.34 18.77
C GLY A 274 -16.78 -11.97 18.17
N SER A 275 -17.45 -11.08 18.92
CA SER A 275 -17.83 -9.75 18.44
C SER A 275 -16.60 -8.86 18.24
N PRO A 276 -16.57 -8.00 17.20
CA PRO A 276 -15.46 -7.07 17.01
C PRO A 276 -15.36 -6.11 18.20
N ARG A 277 -14.14 -5.70 18.54
CA ARG A 277 -13.94 -4.55 19.43
C ARG A 277 -14.53 -3.29 18.80
N MET A 278 -14.92 -2.33 19.64
CA MET A 278 -15.57 -1.10 19.19
C MET A 278 -14.55 -0.02 18.84
N GLY A 279 -14.87 0.79 17.83
CA GLY A 279 -14.05 1.94 17.45
C GLY A 279 -12.62 1.56 17.05
N LYS A 280 -11.66 2.34 17.54
CA LYS A 280 -10.24 2.24 17.15
C LYS A 280 -9.58 0.95 17.65
N GLU A 281 -9.99 0.47 18.83
CA GLU A 281 -9.49 -0.78 19.42
C GLU A 281 -9.69 -2.01 18.51
N ARG A 282 -10.65 -1.98 17.58
CA ARG A 282 -10.87 -3.04 16.59
C ARG A 282 -9.66 -3.32 15.72
N TRP A 283 -8.93 -2.27 15.37
CA TRP A 283 -7.90 -2.29 14.34
C TRP A 283 -6.52 -1.89 14.86
N THR A 284 -6.43 -1.46 16.12
CA THR A 284 -5.15 -1.16 16.75
C THR A 284 -4.36 -2.45 16.90
N ASP A 285 -3.18 -2.53 16.30
CA ASP A 285 -2.20 -3.52 16.73
C ASP A 285 -1.56 -3.02 18.04
N TYR A 286 -2.12 -3.39 19.20
CA TYR A 286 -1.47 -3.05 20.47
C TYR A 286 -0.05 -3.68 20.55
N PRO A 287 0.89 -3.04 21.29
CA PRO A 287 0.71 -1.84 22.12
C PRO A 287 0.72 -0.49 21.38
N VAL A 288 -0.05 0.49 21.87
CA VAL A 288 0.19 1.94 21.63
C VAL A 288 1.37 2.35 22.53
N PRO A 289 2.53 2.78 22.00
CA PRO A 289 3.69 3.08 22.86
C PRO A 289 3.58 4.48 23.49
N ASP A 290 3.77 4.58 24.81
CA ASP A 290 3.87 5.87 25.50
C ASP A 290 5.21 6.60 25.27
N LYS A 291 6.24 5.91 24.76
CA LYS A 291 7.50 6.48 24.24
C LYS A 291 8.07 5.55 23.18
N ILE A 292 8.33 6.06 21.99
CA ILE A 292 8.63 5.25 20.80
C ILE A 292 10.13 5.27 20.53
N ASP A 293 10.85 4.28 21.03
CA ASP A 293 12.14 3.86 20.48
C ASP A 293 11.90 2.65 19.55
N GLY A 294 12.10 2.82 18.24
CA GLY A 294 12.34 1.69 17.31
C GLY A 294 11.10 1.00 16.69
N LEU A 295 10.99 0.94 15.35
CA LEU A 295 10.03 0.09 14.61
C LEU A 295 10.32 -1.41 14.78
N TRP A 296 11.52 -1.77 15.25
CA TRP A 296 11.82 -3.15 15.66
C TRP A 296 11.25 -3.46 17.05
N SER A 297 10.87 -2.49 17.89
CA SER A 297 10.14 -2.79 19.13
C SER A 297 8.70 -3.19 18.84
N TYR A 298 8.07 -2.63 17.79
CA TYR A 298 6.78 -3.10 17.28
C TYR A 298 6.81 -4.59 16.87
N LEU A 299 7.90 -5.05 16.23
CA LEU A 299 8.06 -6.45 15.79
C LEU A 299 8.71 -7.39 16.84
N LYS A 300 9.53 -6.89 17.77
CA LYS A 300 10.20 -7.71 18.82
C LYS A 300 9.57 -7.64 20.20
N SER A 301 8.71 -6.66 20.49
CA SER A 301 7.95 -6.59 21.73
C SER A 301 6.45 -6.51 21.47
N LEU A 302 5.91 -7.56 20.83
CA LEU A 302 4.49 -7.92 20.93
C LEU A 302 4.21 -8.51 22.32
N VAL A 303 4.53 -7.72 23.34
CA VAL A 303 4.15 -7.93 24.73
C VAL A 303 2.87 -7.14 24.88
N MET A 304 1.74 -7.78 24.57
CA MET A 304 0.44 -7.13 24.64
C MET A 304 0.17 -6.61 26.07
N PRO A 305 -0.20 -5.33 26.25
CA PRO A 305 -0.44 -4.74 27.57
C PRO A 305 -1.63 -5.42 28.27
N SER A 306 -2.59 -5.91 27.48
CA SER A 306 -3.77 -6.66 27.88
C SER A 306 -3.91 -7.93 27.02
N SER A 307 -4.53 -8.97 27.57
CA SER A 307 -4.87 -10.16 26.80
C SER A 307 -5.90 -9.82 25.72
N GLY A 308 -5.69 -10.28 24.49
CA GLY A 308 -6.57 -10.01 23.36
C GLY A 308 -6.63 -11.19 22.40
N ASN A 309 -7.78 -11.32 21.73
CA ASN A 309 -7.97 -12.28 20.65
C ASN A 309 -7.98 -11.52 19.32
N PHE A 310 -7.30 -12.08 18.33
CA PHE A 310 -7.14 -11.48 17.02
C PHE A 310 -7.49 -12.48 15.93
N ARG A 311 -8.06 -12.00 14.83
CA ARG A 311 -8.34 -12.84 13.66
C ARG A 311 -7.99 -12.16 12.34
N ILE A 312 -7.62 -12.98 11.36
CA ILE A 312 -7.48 -12.59 9.95
C ILE A 312 -8.39 -13.49 9.12
N PHE A 313 -9.12 -12.88 8.18
CA PHE A 313 -9.85 -13.61 7.14
C PHE A 313 -9.01 -13.65 5.87
N VAL A 314 -8.89 -14.83 5.27
CA VAL A 314 -8.29 -15.01 3.95
C VAL A 314 -9.34 -15.64 3.04
N PHE A 315 -9.79 -14.87 2.05
CA PHE A 315 -10.71 -15.34 1.02
C PHE A 315 -9.88 -15.95 -0.12
N VAL A 316 -10.10 -17.22 -0.42
CA VAL A 316 -9.32 -17.98 -1.39
C VAL A 316 -10.23 -18.39 -2.54
N LEU A 317 -10.00 -17.81 -3.71
CA LEU A 317 -10.55 -18.30 -4.97
C LEU A 317 -9.53 -19.23 -5.61
N THR A 318 -9.93 -20.47 -5.93
CA THR A 318 -9.06 -21.45 -6.60
C THR A 318 -9.91 -22.52 -7.29
N ASP A 319 -9.32 -23.24 -8.25
CA ASP A 319 -9.87 -24.45 -8.85
C ASP A 319 -9.10 -25.73 -8.45
N ILE A 320 -8.18 -25.62 -7.48
CA ILE A 320 -7.33 -26.72 -7.03
C ILE A 320 -7.65 -27.08 -5.57
N PRO A 321 -8.11 -28.32 -5.30
CA PRO A 321 -8.34 -28.77 -3.93
C PRO A 321 -7.04 -28.78 -3.13
N TYR A 322 -7.12 -28.34 -1.88
CA TYR A 322 -5.96 -28.24 -0.99
C TYR A 322 -6.25 -28.70 0.43
N ASN A 323 -5.18 -29.04 1.13
CA ASN A 323 -5.14 -29.25 2.57
C ASN A 323 -4.26 -28.19 3.23
N GLN A 324 -4.16 -28.18 4.55
CA GLN A 324 -3.25 -27.29 5.27
C GLN A 324 -1.84 -27.88 5.35
N SER A 325 -0.81 -27.03 5.30
CA SER A 325 0.58 -27.45 5.54
C SER A 325 0.85 -27.66 7.03
N SER A 326 1.87 -28.43 7.40
CA SER A 326 2.27 -28.62 8.81
C SER A 326 2.94 -27.40 9.45
N ARG A 327 3.05 -26.27 8.75
CA ARG A 327 3.69 -25.04 9.23
C ARG A 327 2.68 -24.16 9.98
N ARG A 328 3.03 -23.74 11.21
CA ARG A 328 2.29 -22.70 11.94
C ARG A 328 2.74 -21.32 11.49
N VAL A 329 1.84 -20.34 11.61
CA VAL A 329 2.10 -18.95 11.25
C VAL A 329 2.20 -18.12 12.52
N SER A 330 3.25 -17.32 12.64
CA SER A 330 3.35 -16.36 13.73
C SER A 330 2.46 -15.14 13.43
N LYS A 331 2.09 -14.37 14.46
CA LYS A 331 1.32 -13.13 14.24
C LYS A 331 2.08 -12.19 13.29
N GLU A 332 3.39 -12.09 13.43
CA GLU A 332 4.25 -11.22 12.61
C GLU A 332 4.21 -11.64 11.14
N GLU A 333 4.26 -12.94 10.85
CA GLU A 333 4.10 -13.46 9.49
C GLU A 333 2.69 -13.19 8.94
N ALA A 334 1.65 -13.34 9.76
CA ALA A 334 0.27 -13.10 9.35
C ALA A 334 -0.02 -11.60 9.09
N VAL A 335 0.52 -10.72 9.93
CA VAL A 335 0.46 -9.26 9.74
C VAL A 335 1.29 -8.87 8.52
N ALA A 336 2.42 -9.53 8.28
CA ALA A 336 3.21 -9.28 7.08
C ALA A 336 2.45 -9.63 5.80
N TRP A 337 1.48 -10.54 5.81
CA TRP A 337 0.60 -10.75 4.65
C TRP A 337 -0.14 -9.45 4.27
N LEU A 338 -0.45 -8.56 5.20
CA LEU A 338 -1.12 -7.30 4.88
C LEU A 338 -0.21 -6.31 4.16
N SER A 339 1.04 -6.24 4.60
CA SER A 339 2.04 -5.35 4.02
C SER A 339 2.77 -5.93 2.81
N GLN A 340 2.61 -7.22 2.51
CA GLN A 340 3.30 -7.91 1.40
C GLN A 340 2.49 -8.05 0.12
N GLY A 341 1.15 -8.14 0.19
CA GLY A 341 0.28 -8.25 -0.97
C GLY A 341 0.01 -6.93 -1.68
N PHE A 342 -0.65 -6.99 -2.83
CA PHE A 342 -1.06 -5.80 -3.58
C PHE A 342 -2.30 -5.17 -2.95
N ASN A 343 -2.52 -3.87 -3.10
CA ASN A 343 -3.73 -3.21 -2.61
C ASN A 343 -4.97 -3.45 -3.50
N ARG A 344 -4.76 -3.93 -4.74
CA ARG A 344 -5.84 -4.24 -5.71
C ARG A 344 -5.49 -5.50 -6.50
N LEU A 345 -6.53 -6.18 -6.99
CA LEU A 345 -6.37 -7.27 -7.95
C LEU A 345 -5.90 -6.71 -9.31
N PRO A 346 -4.76 -7.13 -9.87
CA PRO A 346 -4.31 -6.70 -11.19
C PRO A 346 -5.33 -7.05 -12.27
N LYS A 347 -5.47 -6.19 -13.28
CA LYS A 347 -6.48 -6.34 -14.33
C LYS A 347 -6.35 -7.67 -15.08
N ASP A 348 -5.13 -8.11 -15.35
CA ASP A 348 -4.88 -9.34 -16.11
C ASP A 348 -5.30 -10.59 -15.34
N ILE A 349 -5.19 -10.56 -14.02
CA ILE A 349 -5.70 -11.62 -13.14
C ILE A 349 -7.22 -11.49 -12.98
N GLY A 350 -7.71 -10.28 -12.76
CA GLY A 350 -9.15 -10.00 -12.63
C GLY A 350 -9.97 -10.38 -13.86
N ASN A 351 -9.38 -10.29 -15.06
CA ASN A 351 -10.03 -10.64 -16.32
C ASN A 351 -10.11 -12.14 -16.60
N LYS A 352 -9.46 -12.99 -15.80
CA LYS A 352 -9.51 -14.44 -15.97
C LYS A 352 -10.94 -14.96 -15.77
N PRO A 353 -11.43 -15.85 -16.65
CA PRO A 353 -12.76 -16.42 -16.52
C PRO A 353 -12.82 -17.40 -15.35
N LEU A 354 -13.96 -17.41 -14.66
CA LEU A 354 -14.31 -18.49 -13.73
C LEU A 354 -14.74 -19.73 -14.52
N THR A 355 -14.46 -20.89 -13.95
CA THR A 355 -14.95 -22.19 -14.42
C THR A 355 -15.80 -22.84 -13.34
N ASP A 356 -16.56 -23.87 -13.71
CA ASP A 356 -17.33 -24.73 -12.82
C ASP A 356 -16.50 -25.47 -11.76
N ARG A 357 -15.16 -25.47 -11.89
CA ARG A 357 -14.23 -26.02 -10.90
C ARG A 357 -13.81 -25.02 -9.84
N HIS A 358 -14.06 -23.73 -10.05
CA HIS A 358 -13.65 -22.70 -9.09
C HIS A 358 -14.60 -22.65 -7.91
N TYR A 359 -14.03 -22.55 -6.72
CA TYR A 359 -14.77 -22.34 -5.49
C TYR A 359 -14.12 -21.24 -4.66
N LEU A 360 -14.91 -20.62 -3.79
CA LEU A 360 -14.51 -19.57 -2.88
C LEU A 360 -14.53 -20.10 -1.45
N ASP A 361 -13.35 -20.24 -0.87
CA ASP A 361 -13.16 -20.60 0.53
C ASP A 361 -12.87 -19.36 1.38
N VAL A 362 -13.22 -19.43 2.65
CA VAL A 362 -12.69 -18.53 3.69
C VAL A 362 -11.88 -19.32 4.68
N LEU A 363 -10.67 -18.82 4.94
CA LEU A 363 -9.81 -19.26 6.01
C LEU A 363 -9.82 -18.22 7.14
N VAL A 364 -9.90 -18.68 8.39
CA VAL A 364 -9.78 -17.82 9.56
C VAL A 364 -8.59 -18.26 10.39
N TYR A 365 -7.63 -17.34 10.54
CA TYR A 365 -6.48 -17.51 11.41
C TYR A 365 -6.73 -16.78 12.72
N GLU A 366 -6.71 -17.50 13.84
CA GLU A 366 -6.90 -16.94 15.18
C GLU A 366 -5.56 -16.84 15.92
N PHE A 367 -5.37 -15.73 16.63
CA PHE A 367 -4.21 -15.48 17.47
C PHE A 367 -4.66 -15.02 18.86
N GLU A 368 -3.93 -15.44 19.87
CA GLU A 368 -4.19 -15.10 21.27
C GLU A 368 -2.92 -14.57 21.92
N ALA A 369 -3.05 -13.49 22.68
CA ALA A 369 -2.00 -13.04 23.58
C ALA A 369 -2.33 -13.42 25.03
N LYS A 370 -1.63 -14.44 25.56
CA LYS A 370 -1.86 -14.96 26.92
C LYS A 370 -1.08 -14.18 27.98
N GLN A 371 -1.65 -14.01 29.17
CA GLN A 371 -0.90 -13.62 30.37
C GLN A 371 -0.19 -14.85 30.99
N PRO A 372 0.99 -14.69 31.62
CA PRO A 372 1.77 -13.47 31.85
C PRO A 372 2.84 -13.20 30.78
N THR A 373 3.02 -14.11 29.83
CA THR A 373 4.09 -14.04 28.83
C THR A 373 3.86 -12.93 27.81
N LYS A 374 2.59 -12.50 27.65
CA LYS A 374 2.13 -11.43 26.75
C LYS A 374 2.48 -11.65 25.28
N ARG A 375 3.03 -12.82 24.92
CA ARG A 375 3.37 -13.21 23.55
C ARG A 375 2.10 -13.60 22.81
N CYS A 376 1.89 -12.96 21.65
CA CYS A 376 0.85 -13.36 20.73
C CYS A 376 1.28 -14.64 20.00
N ALA A 377 0.43 -15.66 20.01
CA ALA A 377 0.68 -16.90 19.30
C ALA A 377 -0.60 -17.35 18.59
N GLN A 378 -0.44 -18.09 17.50
CA GLN A 378 -1.56 -18.71 16.80
C GLN A 378 -2.32 -19.62 17.77
N LYS A 379 -3.64 -19.44 17.85
CA LYS A 379 -4.52 -20.27 18.65
C LYS A 379 -4.81 -21.55 17.89
N CYS A 380 -4.36 -22.68 18.45
CA CYS A 380 -4.61 -23.99 17.88
C CYS A 380 -4.97 -25.01 18.97
N PRO A 381 -6.17 -25.63 18.95
CA PRO A 381 -7.27 -25.37 18.01
C PRO A 381 -7.89 -23.97 18.21
N CYS A 382 -8.58 -23.46 17.18
CA CYS A 382 -9.32 -22.19 17.27
C CYS A 382 -10.45 -22.29 18.29
N THR A 383 -10.85 -21.16 18.86
CA THR A 383 -11.89 -21.10 19.90
C THR A 383 -13.30 -21.22 19.34
N MET A 384 -13.50 -20.84 18.07
CA MET A 384 -14.79 -20.90 17.39
C MET A 384 -14.67 -21.37 15.94
N SER A 385 -15.79 -21.76 15.35
CA SER A 385 -15.84 -22.20 13.95
C SER A 385 -15.65 -21.03 12.98
N CYS A 386 -15.27 -21.32 11.74
CA CYS A 386 -15.18 -20.31 10.67
C CYS A 386 -16.51 -19.55 10.50
N MET A 387 -17.63 -20.26 10.55
CA MET A 387 -18.96 -19.68 10.41
C MET A 387 -19.30 -18.74 11.56
N GLU A 388 -18.96 -19.11 12.79
CA GLU A 388 -19.19 -18.25 13.96
C GLU A 388 -18.37 -16.96 13.86
N HIS A 389 -17.10 -17.05 13.45
CA HIS A 389 -16.28 -15.87 13.21
C HIS A 389 -16.90 -14.93 12.17
N LEU A 390 -17.42 -15.49 11.07
CA LEU A 390 -18.09 -14.70 10.02
C LEU A 390 -19.35 -14.02 10.57
N TYR A 391 -20.24 -14.73 11.26
CA TYR A 391 -21.46 -14.10 11.81
C TYR A 391 -21.14 -13.01 12.82
N ARG A 392 -20.23 -13.29 13.75
CA ARG A 392 -19.88 -12.35 14.82
C ARG A 392 -19.12 -11.13 14.32
N SER A 393 -18.39 -11.25 13.21
CA SER A 393 -17.69 -10.12 12.57
C SER A 393 -18.59 -9.23 11.71
N GLY A 394 -19.88 -9.60 11.55
CA GLY A 394 -20.76 -8.97 10.57
C GLY A 394 -20.56 -9.52 9.15
N LEU A 395 -19.64 -10.48 8.95
CA LEU A 395 -19.38 -11.05 7.64
C LEU A 395 -20.29 -12.23 7.23
N GLY A 396 -21.15 -12.72 8.12
CA GLY A 396 -21.97 -13.91 7.88
C GLY A 396 -23.04 -13.79 6.79
N ARG A 397 -23.26 -12.58 6.24
CA ARG A 397 -24.19 -12.33 5.12
C ARG A 397 -23.46 -12.06 3.80
N LEU A 398 -22.21 -12.50 3.66
CA LEU A 398 -21.53 -12.59 2.38
C LEU A 398 -22.41 -13.44 1.44
N GLY A 399 -23.26 -12.79 0.64
CA GLY A 399 -24.37 -13.43 -0.07
C GLY A 399 -23.96 -14.23 -1.29
N PHE A 400 -22.82 -14.92 -1.26
CA PHE A 400 -22.36 -15.72 -2.39
C PHE A 400 -23.33 -16.85 -2.70
#